data_AF-A0AAN5XQK1-F1
#
_entry.id   AF-A0AAN5XQK1-F1
#
_cell.length_a   1.000
_cell.length_b   1.000
_cell.length_c   1.000
_cell.angle_alpha   90.00
_cell.angle_beta   90.00
_cell.angle_gamma   90.00
#
_symmetry.space_group_name_H-M   'P 1'
#
loop_
_entity.id
_entity.type
_entity.pdbx_description
1 polymer ?
#
loop_
_entity_poly.entity_id
_entity_poly.type
_entity_poly.pdbx_seq_one_letter_code
_entity_poly.pdbx_strand_id
1 'polypeptide(L)'
;MTIGSIAAQVSTGLDQKFFHGVFAILIFASIPFFVGIISLKNKAARDFFEGKSTVLIKDGKILEDNLKKEKYTSDELLELLRGNGTFSISAVEFAILEPSGELNVLLKKAFQPLTAKDLGLKVPNEKEPQTVIMDGNVLDEPLSASGHNRAWLHSELEKLGVVIENIFLAQVDSYGQLTIDIYNDKLQMPSPQNKPLLLASLKKCYADLELFSLETKSKKASEMYSKNAQQIEAILNRVTYLLKE
;
A
#
# COMPACT_ATOMS: atom_id res chain seq x y z
N MET A 1 24.88 2.45 20.32
CA MET A 1 25.40 3.41 21.33
C MET A 1 26.86 3.15 21.72
N THR A 2 27.34 1.90 21.78
CA THR A 2 28.70 1.52 22.23
C THR A 2 29.87 1.93 21.32
N ILE A 3 29.76 1.81 19.99
CA ILE A 3 30.85 2.23 19.08
C ILE A 3 31.04 3.76 19.12
N GLY A 4 29.94 4.51 19.18
CA GLY A 4 29.97 5.98 19.27
C GLY A 4 30.58 6.49 20.57
N SER A 5 30.32 5.83 21.70
CA SER A 5 30.97 6.18 22.98
C SER A 5 32.47 5.88 22.99
N ILE A 6 32.89 4.77 22.38
CA ILE A 6 34.32 4.44 22.22
C ILE A 6 35.00 5.48 21.32
N ALA A 7 34.40 5.83 20.18
CA ALA A 7 34.95 6.85 19.27
C ALA A 7 35.06 8.23 19.94
N ALA A 8 34.04 8.65 20.69
CA ALA A 8 34.06 9.93 21.43
C ALA A 8 35.15 9.95 22.52
N GLN A 9 35.33 8.84 23.24
CA GLN A 9 36.34 8.72 24.29
C GLN A 9 37.77 8.69 23.73
N VAL A 10 37.96 8.07 22.57
CA VAL A 10 39.25 8.07 21.84
C VAL A 10 39.55 9.43 21.22
N SER A 11 38.52 10.16 20.78
CA SER A 11 38.68 11.51 20.20
C SER A 11 38.95 12.59 21.25
N THR A 12 38.48 12.40 22.50
CA THR A 12 38.64 13.38 23.59
C THR A 12 39.80 13.06 24.53
N GLY A 13 40.33 11.83 24.52
CA GLY A 13 41.46 11.39 25.36
C GLY A 13 42.83 11.65 24.72
N LEU A 14 43.52 12.72 25.12
CA LEU A 14 44.84 13.13 24.60
C LEU A 14 46.03 12.25 25.05
N ASP A 15 45.87 11.37 26.05
CA ASP A 15 46.95 10.51 26.62
C ASP A 15 46.69 9.00 26.55
N GLN A 16 45.55 8.58 26.00
CA GLN A 16 45.26 7.16 25.77
C GLN A 16 45.88 6.74 24.44
N LYS A 17 46.60 5.61 24.42
CA LYS A 17 47.20 5.04 23.20
C LYS A 17 46.11 4.87 22.15
N PHE A 18 45.99 5.81 21.20
CA PHE A 18 44.99 5.84 20.12
C PHE A 18 44.72 4.46 19.49
N PHE A 19 45.77 3.67 19.33
CA PHE A 19 45.72 2.28 18.86
C PHE A 19 44.79 1.36 19.65
N HIS A 20 44.62 1.57 20.96
CA HIS A 20 43.70 0.78 21.79
C HIS A 20 42.24 1.08 21.43
N GLY A 21 41.94 2.34 21.08
CA GLY A 21 40.64 2.76 20.57
C GLY A 21 40.29 2.11 19.24
N VAL A 22 41.23 2.16 18.29
CA VAL A 22 41.08 1.50 16.98
C VAL A 22 40.91 -0.01 17.15
N PHE A 23 41.70 -0.64 18.03
CA PHE A 23 41.61 -2.07 18.29
C PHE A 23 40.28 -2.46 18.93
N ALA A 24 39.77 -1.65 19.87
CA ALA A 24 38.45 -1.85 20.47
C ALA A 24 37.34 -1.77 19.40
N ILE A 25 37.38 -0.76 18.53
CA ILE A 25 36.40 -0.63 17.43
C ILE A 25 36.46 -1.83 16.49
N LEU A 26 37.67 -2.28 16.11
CA LEU A 26 37.84 -3.46 15.25
C LEU A 26 37.27 -4.72 15.88
N ILE A 27 37.52 -4.96 17.18
CA ILE A 27 36.94 -6.11 17.89
C ILE A 27 35.42 -6.01 17.91
N PHE A 28 34.86 -4.88 18.35
CA PHE A 28 33.43 -4.68 18.45
C PHE A 28 32.71 -4.71 17.10
N ALA A 29 33.38 -4.37 16.00
CA ALA A 29 32.85 -4.52 14.64
C ALA A 29 32.98 -5.96 14.12
N SER A 30 34.09 -6.63 14.42
CA SER A 30 34.38 -7.97 13.90
C SER A 30 33.44 -9.04 14.47
N ILE A 31 33.10 -8.97 15.76
CA ILE A 31 32.22 -9.94 16.42
C ILE A 31 30.84 -10.03 15.74
N PRO A 32 30.05 -8.94 15.63
CA PRO A 32 28.75 -8.99 14.97
C PRO A 32 28.88 -9.31 13.47
N PHE A 33 29.96 -8.91 12.81
CA PHE A 33 30.23 -9.27 11.42
C PHE A 33 30.39 -10.79 11.24
N PHE A 34 31.22 -11.43 12.07
CA PHE A 34 31.40 -12.88 12.03
C PHE A 34 30.14 -13.64 12.45
N VAL A 35 29.44 -13.18 13.49
CA VAL A 35 28.13 -13.74 13.88
C VAL A 35 27.17 -13.66 12.70
N GLY A 36 27.07 -12.52 12.00
CA GLY A 36 26.23 -12.37 10.82
C GLY A 36 26.58 -13.36 9.69
N ILE A 37 27.87 -13.55 9.38
CA ILE A 37 28.31 -14.53 8.37
C ILE A 37 27.93 -15.96 8.80
N ILE A 38 28.13 -16.31 10.07
CA ILE A 38 27.83 -17.65 10.58
C ILE A 38 26.33 -17.89 10.58
N SER A 39 25.53 -16.94 11.06
CA SER A 39 24.06 -16.98 11.02
C SER A 39 23.52 -17.10 9.60
N LEU A 40 24.11 -16.39 8.63
CA LEU A 40 23.68 -16.47 7.23
C LEU A 40 23.82 -17.89 6.68
N LYS A 41 24.92 -18.56 7.01
CA LYS A 41 25.23 -19.92 6.52
C LYS A 41 24.56 -21.04 7.31
N ASN A 42 24.27 -20.84 8.59
CA ASN A 42 23.78 -21.90 9.47
C ASN A 42 22.52 -21.49 10.23
N LYS A 43 21.41 -22.18 9.95
CA LYS A 43 20.13 -21.96 10.64
C LYS A 43 20.23 -22.17 12.15
N ALA A 44 20.95 -23.17 12.63
CA ALA A 44 21.06 -23.42 14.07
C ALA A 44 21.83 -22.29 14.78
N ALA A 45 22.86 -21.73 14.13
CA ALA A 45 23.57 -20.57 14.66
C ALA A 45 22.68 -19.32 14.65
N ARG A 46 21.93 -19.09 13.56
CA ARG A 46 20.94 -18.03 13.48
C ARG A 46 19.88 -18.14 14.57
N ASP A 47 19.27 -19.32 14.72
CA ASP A 47 18.26 -19.58 15.76
C ASP A 47 18.83 -19.35 17.19
N PHE A 48 20.14 -19.53 17.39
CA PHE A 48 20.82 -19.32 18.67
C PHE A 48 21.16 -17.85 18.93
N PHE A 49 21.69 -17.13 17.93
CA PHE A 49 22.14 -15.74 18.08
C PHE A 49 21.01 -14.71 17.88
N GLU A 50 20.08 -14.98 16.97
CA GLU A 50 18.98 -14.08 16.59
C GLU A 50 17.63 -14.54 17.16
N GLY A 51 17.57 -15.75 17.72
CA GLY A 51 16.34 -16.36 18.22
C GLY A 51 15.54 -17.06 17.12
N LYS A 52 14.42 -17.68 17.51
CA LYS A 52 13.49 -18.31 16.57
C LYS A 52 12.06 -17.95 16.93
N SER A 53 11.22 -17.84 15.91
CA SER A 53 9.80 -17.63 16.10
C SER A 53 9.15 -18.87 16.72
N THR A 54 8.21 -18.68 17.64
CA THR A 54 7.53 -19.75 18.36
C THR A 54 6.02 -19.64 18.17
N VAL A 55 5.39 -20.73 17.75
CA VAL A 55 3.93 -20.78 17.56
C VAL A 55 3.24 -20.82 18.92
N LEU A 56 2.37 -19.84 19.21
CA LEU A 56 1.62 -19.79 20.46
C LEU A 56 0.18 -20.29 20.30
N ILE A 57 -0.42 -20.11 19.12
CA ILE A 57 -1.76 -20.63 18.80
C ILE A 57 -1.68 -21.38 17.47
N LYS A 58 -2.26 -22.57 17.41
CA LYS A 58 -2.39 -23.36 16.19
C LYS A 58 -3.76 -24.04 16.13
N ASP A 59 -4.41 -23.98 14.97
CA ASP A 59 -5.74 -24.53 14.74
C ASP A 59 -6.76 -24.02 15.78
N GLY A 60 -6.62 -22.75 16.17
CA GLY A 60 -7.43 -22.07 17.18
C GLY A 60 -7.22 -22.54 18.63
N LYS A 61 -6.18 -23.33 18.92
CA LYS A 61 -5.83 -23.79 20.27
C LYS A 61 -4.54 -23.15 20.75
N ILE A 62 -4.52 -22.72 22.02
CA ILE A 62 -3.30 -22.27 22.69
C ILE A 62 -2.36 -23.47 22.83
N LEU A 63 -1.07 -23.24 22.59
CA LEU A 63 0.00 -24.21 22.85
C LEU A 63 0.67 -23.83 24.17
N GLU A 64 0.15 -24.34 25.29
CA GLU A 64 0.57 -23.94 26.64
C GLU A 64 2.05 -24.28 26.92
N ASP A 65 2.56 -25.37 26.33
CA ASP A 65 3.97 -25.74 26.44
C ASP A 65 4.89 -24.70 25.77
N ASN A 66 4.45 -24.11 24.66
CA ASN A 66 5.21 -23.07 23.97
C ASN A 66 5.15 -21.74 24.74
N LEU A 67 4.00 -21.39 25.32
CA LEU A 67 3.89 -20.25 26.23
C LEU A 67 4.86 -20.38 27.41
N LYS A 68 4.88 -21.54 28.08
CA LYS A 68 5.81 -21.80 29.20
C LYS A 68 7.27 -21.69 28.77
N LYS A 69 7.60 -22.20 27.59
CA LYS A 69 8.96 -22.15 27.04
C LYS A 69 9.42 -20.73 26.76
N GLU A 70 8.56 -19.89 26.19
CA GLU A 70 8.82 -18.47 25.94
C GLU A 70 8.60 -17.60 27.20
N LYS A 71 8.19 -18.20 28.32
CA LYS A 71 7.88 -17.55 29.61
C LYS A 71 6.75 -16.53 29.54
N TYR A 72 5.76 -16.79 28.69
CA TYR A 72 4.53 -16.02 28.60
C TYR A 72 3.41 -16.66 29.41
N THR A 73 2.66 -15.82 30.12
CA THR A 73 1.40 -16.13 30.76
C THR A 73 0.23 -16.01 29.77
N SER A 74 -0.93 -16.54 30.15
CA SER A 74 -2.15 -16.34 29.36
C SER A 74 -2.55 -14.86 29.29
N ASP A 75 -2.29 -14.08 30.34
CA ASP A 75 -2.61 -12.64 30.37
C ASP A 75 -1.73 -11.85 29.39
N GLU A 76 -0.44 -12.15 29.31
CA GLU A 76 0.49 -11.53 28.34
C GLU A 76 0.14 -11.93 26.90
N LEU A 77 -0.26 -13.20 26.66
CA LEU A 77 -0.77 -13.60 25.35
C LEU A 77 -2.01 -12.78 24.95
N LEU A 78 -2.96 -12.60 25.88
CA LEU A 78 -4.15 -11.79 25.63
C LEU A 78 -3.82 -10.31 25.41
N GLU A 79 -2.80 -9.78 26.08
CA GLU A 79 -2.29 -8.43 25.84
C GLU A 79 -1.71 -8.29 24.42
N LEU A 80 -0.86 -9.23 23.99
CA LEU A 80 -0.30 -9.26 22.64
C LEU A 80 -1.38 -9.37 21.55
N LEU A 81 -2.40 -10.19 21.79
CA LEU A 81 -3.55 -10.31 20.88
C LEU A 81 -4.33 -8.99 20.77
N ARG A 82 -4.58 -8.31 21.89
CA ARG A 82 -5.23 -6.99 21.89
C ARG A 82 -4.37 -5.93 21.19
N GLY A 83 -3.05 -5.97 21.38
CA GLY A 83 -2.10 -5.11 20.66
C GLY A 83 -2.19 -5.27 19.13
N ASN A 84 -2.55 -6.48 18.67
CA ASN A 84 -2.83 -6.79 17.26
C ASN A 84 -4.28 -6.56 16.82
N GLY A 85 -5.09 -5.86 17.63
CA GLY A 85 -6.50 -5.60 17.34
C GLY A 85 -7.44 -6.80 17.51
N THR A 86 -6.96 -7.91 18.08
CA THR A 86 -7.77 -9.13 18.28
C THR A 86 -8.15 -9.32 19.74
N PHE A 87 -9.42 -9.12 20.06
CA PHE A 87 -9.90 -9.18 21.46
C PHE A 87 -10.42 -10.56 21.88
N SER A 88 -10.76 -11.42 20.92
CA SER A 88 -11.25 -12.78 21.21
C SER A 88 -10.34 -13.82 20.63
N ILE A 89 -9.89 -14.75 21.48
CA ILE A 89 -9.10 -15.89 21.04
C ILE A 89 -9.84 -16.82 20.09
N SER A 90 -11.18 -16.85 20.17
CA SER A 90 -12.01 -17.67 19.29
C SER A 90 -11.90 -17.26 17.82
N ALA A 91 -11.47 -16.02 17.54
CA ALA A 91 -11.27 -15.49 16.21
C ALA A 91 -9.89 -15.83 15.62
N VAL A 92 -8.95 -16.30 16.43
CA VAL A 92 -7.58 -16.61 16.00
C VAL A 92 -7.50 -18.03 15.46
N GLU A 93 -6.89 -18.21 14.31
CA GLU A 93 -6.57 -19.53 13.74
C GLU A 93 -5.13 -19.92 14.08
N PHE A 94 -4.20 -18.97 13.91
CA PHE A 94 -2.78 -19.19 14.14
C PHE A 94 -2.13 -17.91 14.69
N ALA A 95 -1.21 -18.06 15.63
CA ALA A 95 -0.41 -16.94 16.13
C ALA A 95 1.02 -17.38 16.37
N ILE A 96 1.97 -16.56 15.93
CA ILE A 96 3.41 -16.80 16.06
C ILE A 96 4.07 -15.60 16.75
N LEU A 97 4.88 -15.90 17.76
CA LEU A 97 5.70 -14.93 18.47
C LEU A 97 7.06 -14.86 17.80
N GLU A 98 7.45 -13.68 17.35
CA GLU A 98 8.76 -13.40 16.76
C GLU A 98 9.83 -13.16 17.84
N PRO A 99 11.13 -13.33 17.52
CA PRO A 99 12.22 -13.03 18.47
C PRO A 99 12.24 -11.57 18.96
N SER A 100 11.62 -10.64 18.21
CA SER A 100 11.42 -9.24 18.62
C SER A 100 10.43 -9.09 19.79
N GLY A 101 9.66 -10.13 20.12
CA GLY A 101 8.54 -10.07 21.05
C GLY A 101 7.21 -9.69 20.39
N GLU A 102 7.21 -9.42 19.08
CA GLU A 102 6.00 -9.13 18.32
C GLU A 102 5.19 -10.40 18.06
N LEU A 103 3.87 -10.31 18.19
CA LEU A 103 2.95 -11.38 17.86
C LEU A 103 2.35 -11.13 16.48
N ASN A 104 2.49 -12.08 15.56
CA ASN A 104 1.79 -12.07 14.28
C ASN A 104 0.57 -12.98 14.35
N VAL A 105 -0.60 -12.47 13.96
CA VAL A 105 -1.89 -13.14 14.13
C VAL A 105 -2.57 -13.39 12.78
N LEU A 106 -2.92 -14.65 12.53
CA LEU A 106 -3.82 -15.05 11.45
C LEU A 106 -5.21 -15.31 12.04
N LEU A 107 -6.17 -14.48 11.65
CA LEU A 107 -7.59 -14.68 11.99
C LEU A 107 -8.18 -15.85 11.20
N LYS A 108 -9.20 -16.51 11.76
CA LYS A 108 -10.04 -17.46 11.02
C LYS A 108 -10.70 -16.74 9.85
N LYS A 109 -10.92 -17.46 8.74
CA LYS A 109 -11.45 -16.88 7.49
C LYS A 109 -12.74 -16.07 7.68
N ALA A 110 -13.61 -16.45 8.61
CA ALA A 110 -14.86 -15.74 8.91
C ALA A 110 -14.67 -14.35 9.57
N PHE A 111 -13.52 -14.10 10.20
CA PHE A 111 -13.18 -12.82 10.84
C PHE A 111 -12.17 -11.99 10.03
N GLN A 112 -11.70 -12.50 8.88
CA GLN A 112 -10.83 -11.75 7.98
C GLN A 112 -11.63 -10.72 7.19
N PRO A 113 -11.05 -9.56 6.84
CA PRO A 113 -11.69 -8.60 5.95
C PRO A 113 -11.96 -9.24 4.58
N LEU A 114 -13.11 -8.88 3.99
CA LEU A 114 -13.47 -9.34 2.65
C LEU A 114 -12.53 -8.73 1.61
N THR A 115 -12.06 -9.55 0.68
CA THR A 115 -11.33 -9.10 -0.50
C THR A 115 -12.26 -9.00 -1.70
N ALA A 116 -11.89 -8.21 -2.72
CA ALA A 116 -12.62 -8.15 -3.98
C ALA A 116 -12.82 -9.54 -4.61
N LYS A 117 -11.84 -10.45 -4.42
CA LYS A 117 -11.90 -11.83 -4.89
C LYS A 117 -12.97 -12.65 -4.17
N ASP A 118 -13.16 -12.45 -2.87
CA ASP A 118 -14.22 -13.13 -2.10
C ASP A 118 -15.62 -12.73 -2.59
N LEU A 119 -15.76 -11.53 -3.19
CA LEU A 119 -17.01 -11.03 -3.79
C LEU A 119 -17.16 -11.37 -5.28
N GLY A 120 -16.19 -12.07 -5.89
CA GLY A 120 -16.19 -12.36 -7.33
C GLY A 120 -16.01 -11.13 -8.22
N LEU A 121 -15.55 -10.01 -7.67
CA LEU A 121 -15.29 -8.78 -8.41
C LEU A 121 -13.96 -8.89 -9.16
N LYS A 122 -13.97 -8.50 -10.43
CA LYS A 122 -12.76 -8.35 -11.24
C LYS A 122 -12.27 -6.92 -11.16
N VAL A 123 -11.40 -6.66 -10.20
CA VAL A 123 -10.70 -5.37 -10.10
C VAL A 123 -9.51 -5.34 -11.05
N PRO A 124 -9.30 -4.24 -11.80
CA PRO A 124 -8.09 -4.08 -12.60
C PRO A 124 -6.86 -3.97 -11.69
N ASN A 125 -5.69 -4.35 -12.20
CA ASN A 125 -4.44 -4.08 -11.50
C ASN A 125 -4.17 -2.58 -11.57
N GLU A 126 -4.10 -1.92 -10.42
CA GLU A 126 -3.64 -0.54 -10.32
C GLU A 126 -2.11 -0.52 -10.28
N LYS A 127 -1.54 0.42 -11.04
CA LYS A 127 -0.11 0.75 -10.97
C LYS A 127 0.09 1.92 -10.02
N GLU A 128 1.30 2.05 -9.49
CA GLU A 128 1.69 3.20 -8.69
C GLU A 128 1.50 4.52 -9.47
N PRO A 129 0.94 5.56 -8.82
CA PRO A 129 0.80 6.86 -9.47
C PRO A 129 2.17 7.44 -9.81
N GLN A 130 2.27 8.06 -10.98
CA GLN A 130 3.49 8.70 -11.46
C GLN A 130 3.46 10.18 -11.08
N THR A 131 4.47 10.64 -10.34
CA THR A 131 4.63 12.07 -10.04
C THR A 131 5.14 12.80 -11.27
N VAL A 132 4.32 13.67 -11.85
CA VAL A 132 4.61 14.40 -13.09
C VAL A 132 5.02 15.85 -12.87
N ILE A 133 4.69 16.44 -11.72
CA ILE A 133 5.20 17.75 -11.28
C ILE A 133 5.63 17.63 -9.82
N MET A 134 6.81 18.17 -9.51
CA MET A 134 7.33 18.30 -8.15
C MET A 134 7.98 19.66 -7.98
N ASP A 135 7.57 20.40 -6.96
CA ASP A 135 8.08 21.73 -6.63
C ASP A 135 8.10 22.70 -7.82
N GLY A 136 6.99 22.76 -8.58
CA GLY A 136 6.87 23.58 -9.77
C GLY A 136 7.72 23.14 -10.97
N ASN A 137 8.32 21.94 -10.94
CA ASN A 137 9.10 21.40 -12.05
C ASN A 137 8.44 20.16 -12.65
N VAL A 138 8.31 20.14 -13.99
CA VAL A 138 7.78 19.00 -14.72
C VAL A 138 8.83 17.89 -14.78
N LEU A 139 8.42 16.67 -14.40
CA LEU A 139 9.22 15.46 -14.48
C LEU A 139 8.89 14.68 -15.75
N ASP A 140 9.71 14.86 -16.80
CA ASP A 140 9.43 14.32 -18.14
C ASP A 140 9.45 12.79 -18.23
N GLU A 141 10.32 12.14 -17.46
CA GLU A 141 10.45 10.68 -17.45
C GLU A 141 9.20 10.01 -16.85
N PRO A 142 8.75 10.35 -15.62
CA PRO A 142 7.46 9.87 -15.09
C PRO A 142 6.27 10.25 -15.97
N LEU A 143 6.26 11.45 -16.56
CA LEU A 143 5.20 11.88 -17.48
C LEU A 143 5.13 10.97 -18.70
N SER A 144 6.27 10.65 -19.31
CA SER A 144 6.35 9.73 -20.44
C SER A 144 6.01 8.29 -20.04
N ALA A 145 6.43 7.86 -18.84
CA ALA A 145 6.12 6.53 -18.29
C ALA A 145 4.62 6.34 -18.03
N SER A 146 3.90 7.41 -17.66
CA SER A 146 2.43 7.41 -17.56
C SER A 146 1.72 7.40 -18.92
N GLY A 147 2.45 7.48 -20.03
CA GLY A 147 1.90 7.49 -21.39
C GLY A 147 1.42 8.87 -21.85
N HIS A 148 1.76 9.92 -21.09
CA HIS A 148 1.36 11.30 -21.37
C HIS A 148 2.57 12.14 -21.80
N ASN A 149 2.30 13.36 -22.27
CA ASN A 149 3.33 14.30 -22.69
C ASN A 149 3.03 15.70 -22.13
N ARG A 150 3.96 16.64 -22.30
CA ARG A 150 3.78 18.02 -21.81
C ARG A 150 2.55 18.71 -22.38
N ALA A 151 2.17 18.43 -23.63
CA ALA A 151 0.99 19.04 -24.23
C ALA A 151 -0.31 18.59 -23.52
N TRP A 152 -0.41 17.29 -23.20
CA TRP A 152 -1.49 16.77 -22.37
C TRP A 152 -1.49 17.43 -20.99
N LEU A 153 -0.33 17.49 -20.33
CA LEU A 153 -0.21 18.08 -19.00
C LEU A 153 -0.68 19.55 -18.99
N HIS A 154 -0.20 20.36 -19.94
CA HIS A 154 -0.65 21.74 -20.08
C HIS A 154 -2.17 21.85 -20.31
N SER A 155 -2.76 20.98 -21.14
CA SER A 155 -4.21 20.99 -21.36
C SER A 155 -5.02 20.67 -20.11
N GLU A 156 -4.52 19.77 -19.24
CA GLU A 156 -5.18 19.45 -17.97
C GLU A 156 -5.04 20.60 -16.97
N LEU A 157 -3.87 21.23 -16.90
CA LEU A 157 -3.63 22.40 -16.05
C LEU A 157 -4.49 23.61 -16.46
N GLU A 158 -4.66 23.84 -17.77
CA GLU A 158 -5.51 24.92 -18.30
C GLU A 158 -6.98 24.74 -17.91
N LYS A 159 -7.51 23.50 -17.96
CA LYS A 159 -8.89 23.20 -17.52
C LYS A 159 -9.11 23.55 -16.05
N LEU A 160 -8.06 23.44 -15.24
CA LEU A 160 -8.08 23.74 -13.81
C LEU A 160 -7.70 25.19 -13.49
N GLY A 161 -7.19 25.95 -14.48
CA GLY A 161 -6.75 27.33 -14.30
C GLY A 161 -5.50 27.48 -13.43
N VAL A 162 -4.62 26.48 -13.39
CA VAL A 162 -3.42 26.46 -12.53
C VAL A 162 -2.15 26.58 -13.37
N VAL A 163 -1.20 27.38 -12.87
CA VAL A 163 0.14 27.51 -13.45
C VAL A 163 1.11 26.55 -12.76
N ILE A 164 2.08 26.02 -13.52
CA ILE A 164 2.99 24.97 -13.06
C ILE A 164 3.75 25.43 -11.81
N GLU A 165 4.19 26.68 -11.76
CA GLU A 165 4.99 27.25 -10.68
C GLU A 165 4.27 27.25 -9.32
N ASN A 166 2.94 27.18 -9.33
CA ASN A 166 2.14 27.16 -8.11
C ASN A 166 1.82 25.73 -7.62
N ILE A 167 2.28 24.71 -8.35
CA ILE A 167 2.02 23.30 -8.04
C ILE A 167 3.16 22.76 -7.17
N PHE A 168 2.81 22.30 -5.97
CA PHE A 168 3.73 21.59 -5.10
C PHE A 168 3.93 20.15 -5.58
N LEU A 169 2.83 19.47 -5.91
CA LEU A 169 2.84 18.08 -6.37
C LEU A 169 1.73 17.85 -7.41
N ALA A 170 2.04 17.15 -8.50
CA ALA A 170 1.01 16.57 -9.35
C ALA A 170 1.33 15.11 -9.69
N GLN A 171 0.30 14.27 -9.64
CA GLN A 171 0.40 12.84 -9.90
C GLN A 171 -0.64 12.39 -10.91
N VAL A 172 -0.27 11.41 -11.73
CA VAL A 172 -1.19 10.73 -12.65
C VAL A 172 -1.36 9.29 -12.18
N ASP A 173 -2.61 8.89 -11.95
CA ASP A 173 -2.94 7.53 -11.54
C ASP A 173 -3.02 6.55 -12.73
N SER A 174 -3.26 5.28 -12.43
CA SER A 174 -3.39 4.23 -13.47
C SER A 174 -4.61 4.39 -14.39
N TYR A 175 -5.55 5.28 -14.07
CA TYR A 175 -6.70 5.63 -14.89
C TYR A 175 -6.46 6.89 -15.76
N GLY A 176 -5.26 7.49 -15.69
CA GLY A 176 -4.91 8.72 -16.40
C GLY A 176 -5.50 9.98 -15.76
N GLN A 177 -5.87 9.91 -14.47
CA GLN A 177 -6.46 11.02 -13.74
C GLN A 177 -5.35 11.85 -13.08
N LEU A 178 -5.29 13.14 -13.43
CA LEU A 178 -4.37 14.10 -12.84
C LEU A 178 -4.91 14.59 -11.48
N THR A 179 -4.13 14.40 -10.43
CA THR A 179 -4.36 14.97 -9.10
C THR A 179 -3.28 16.00 -8.82
N ILE A 180 -3.67 17.17 -8.30
CA ILE A 180 -2.77 18.31 -8.09
C ILE A 180 -2.92 18.83 -6.66
N ASP A 181 -1.79 19.08 -6.04
CA ASP A 181 -1.64 19.83 -4.81
C ASP A 181 -0.84 21.11 -5.08
N ILE A 182 -1.33 22.23 -4.59
CA ILE A 182 -0.76 23.56 -4.83
C ILE A 182 -0.19 24.13 -3.54
N TYR A 183 0.82 25.00 -3.64
CA TYR A 183 1.47 25.60 -2.47
C TYR A 183 0.54 26.42 -1.55
N ASN A 184 -0.65 26.78 -2.03
CA ASN A 184 -1.60 27.54 -1.26
C ASN A 184 -2.64 26.60 -0.62
N ASP A 185 -2.33 26.12 0.59
CA ASP A 185 -3.17 25.22 1.39
C ASP A 185 -4.61 25.72 1.65
N LYS A 186 -4.88 27.01 1.42
CA LYS A 186 -6.22 27.60 1.59
C LYS A 186 -7.12 27.40 0.37
N LEU A 187 -6.57 27.00 -0.77
CA LEU A 187 -7.31 26.74 -1.99
C LEU A 187 -7.49 25.23 -2.15
N GLN A 188 -8.73 24.76 -2.02
CA GLN A 188 -9.06 23.37 -2.32
C GLN A 188 -9.21 23.21 -3.83
N MET A 189 -8.37 22.37 -4.42
CA MET A 189 -8.52 21.99 -5.82
C MET A 189 -9.75 21.07 -5.97
N PRO A 190 -10.57 21.26 -7.02
CA PRO A 190 -11.71 20.39 -7.25
C PRO A 190 -11.24 18.95 -7.44
N SER A 191 -11.90 18.02 -6.74
CA SER A 191 -11.62 16.60 -6.91
C SER A 191 -11.82 16.18 -8.37
N PRO A 192 -10.96 15.32 -8.93
CA PRO A 192 -11.07 14.91 -10.31
C PRO A 192 -12.43 14.26 -10.65
N GLN A 193 -13.21 14.86 -11.56
CA GLN A 193 -14.58 14.42 -11.88
C GLN A 193 -14.70 13.42 -13.04
N ASN A 194 -13.57 12.95 -13.61
CA ASN A 194 -13.58 12.15 -14.84
C ASN A 194 -14.38 10.85 -14.70
N LYS A 195 -14.28 10.15 -13.56
CA LYS A 195 -15.02 8.91 -13.26
C LYS A 195 -16.54 9.13 -13.17
N PRO A 196 -17.05 10.04 -12.31
CA PRO A 196 -18.49 10.28 -12.22
C PRO A 196 -19.06 10.89 -13.50
N LEU A 197 -18.31 11.74 -14.22
CA LEU A 197 -18.72 12.27 -15.52
C LEU A 197 -18.82 11.16 -16.57
N LEU A 198 -17.84 10.25 -16.65
CA LEU A 198 -17.90 9.10 -17.54
C LEU A 198 -19.12 8.21 -17.24
N LEU A 199 -19.39 7.96 -15.95
CA LEU A 199 -20.58 7.20 -15.54
C LEU A 199 -21.87 7.91 -15.97
N ALA A 200 -21.96 9.23 -15.78
CA ALA A 200 -23.10 10.03 -16.20
C ALA A 200 -23.28 10.00 -17.73
N SER A 201 -22.18 10.14 -18.49
CA SER A 201 -22.18 10.03 -19.95
C SER A 201 -22.63 8.66 -20.45
N LEU A 202 -22.18 7.57 -19.81
CA LEU A 202 -22.62 6.21 -20.15
C LEU A 202 -24.12 6.01 -19.87
N LYS A 203 -24.61 6.49 -18.72
CA LYS A 203 -26.04 6.45 -18.39
C LYS A 203 -26.88 7.26 -19.37
N LYS A 204 -26.40 8.45 -19.76
CA LYS A 204 -27.04 9.27 -20.78
C LYS A 204 -27.10 8.54 -22.11
N CYS A 205 -25.99 7.96 -22.56
CA CYS A 205 -25.93 7.20 -23.81
C CYS A 205 -26.92 6.02 -23.82
N TYR A 206 -27.02 5.28 -22.72
CA TYR A 206 -28.03 4.23 -22.56
C TYR A 206 -29.46 4.76 -22.73
N ALA A 207 -29.81 5.82 -22.00
CA ALA A 207 -31.14 6.42 -22.05
C ALA A 207 -31.50 6.97 -23.43
N ASP A 208 -30.54 7.63 -24.10
CA ASP A 208 -30.71 8.13 -25.47
C ASP A 208 -30.96 6.98 -26.45
N LEU A 209 -30.23 5.85 -26.33
CA LEU A 209 -30.44 4.67 -27.19
C LEU A 209 -31.81 4.02 -26.96
N GLU A 210 -32.27 3.91 -25.71
CA GLU A 210 -33.63 3.43 -25.43
C GLU A 210 -34.68 4.34 -26.05
N LEU A 211 -34.54 5.66 -25.87
CA LEU A 211 -35.45 6.63 -26.46
C LEU A 211 -35.51 6.51 -27.99
N PHE A 212 -34.36 6.45 -28.66
CA PHE A 212 -34.30 6.30 -30.13
C PHE A 212 -34.90 4.98 -30.61
N SER A 213 -34.81 3.91 -29.82
CA SER A 213 -35.43 2.63 -30.16
C SER A 213 -36.97 2.70 -30.17
N LEU A 214 -37.55 3.58 -29.33
CA LEU A 214 -38.99 3.79 -29.19
C LEU A 214 -39.53 4.81 -30.21
N GLU A 215 -38.76 5.84 -30.54
CA GLU A 215 -39.19 6.92 -31.44
C GLU A 215 -39.07 6.57 -32.93
N THR A 216 -38.15 5.69 -33.28
CA THR A 216 -37.87 5.38 -34.69
C THR A 216 -39.00 4.60 -35.36
N LYS A 217 -39.40 5.03 -36.56
CA LYS A 217 -40.42 4.35 -37.37
C LYS A 217 -39.88 3.11 -38.11
N SER A 218 -38.55 2.97 -38.19
CA SER A 218 -37.89 1.85 -38.86
C SER A 218 -37.66 0.70 -37.90
N LYS A 219 -38.31 -0.45 -38.15
CA LYS A 219 -38.14 -1.66 -37.33
C LYS A 219 -36.68 -2.07 -37.19
N LYS A 220 -35.90 -2.01 -38.27
CA LYS A 220 -34.47 -2.33 -38.28
C LYS A 220 -33.65 -1.39 -37.39
N ALA A 221 -33.96 -0.09 -37.38
CA ALA A 221 -33.28 0.88 -36.52
C ALA A 221 -33.66 0.70 -35.05
N SER A 222 -34.93 0.39 -34.77
CA SER A 222 -35.42 0.11 -33.40
C SER A 222 -34.67 -1.07 -32.79
N GLU A 223 -34.56 -2.18 -33.54
CA GLU A 223 -33.80 -3.37 -33.12
C GLU A 223 -32.31 -3.05 -32.91
N MET A 224 -31.70 -2.24 -33.78
CA MET A 224 -30.30 -1.83 -33.64
C MET A 224 -30.07 -1.01 -32.36
N TYR A 225 -30.90 0.01 -32.10
CA TYR A 225 -30.77 0.85 -30.91
C TYR A 225 -31.00 0.05 -29.63
N SER A 226 -32.01 -0.82 -29.59
CA SER A 226 -32.29 -1.69 -28.46
C SER A 226 -31.12 -2.63 -28.16
N LYS A 227 -30.51 -3.23 -29.19
CA LYS A 227 -29.33 -4.08 -29.02
C LYS A 227 -28.14 -3.30 -28.44
N ASN A 228 -27.90 -2.08 -28.91
CA ASN A 228 -26.82 -1.24 -28.40
C ASN A 228 -27.10 -0.78 -26.97
N ALA A 229 -28.35 -0.44 -26.62
CA ALA A 229 -28.74 -0.10 -25.26
C ALA A 229 -28.42 -1.24 -24.28
N GLN A 230 -28.78 -2.49 -24.63
CA GLN A 230 -28.45 -3.68 -23.83
C GLN A 230 -26.93 -3.89 -23.66
N GLN A 231 -26.13 -3.56 -24.68
CA GLN A 231 -24.67 -3.61 -24.56
C GLN A 231 -24.14 -2.56 -23.58
N ILE A 232 -24.64 -1.33 -23.65
CA ILE A 232 -24.27 -0.27 -22.70
C ILE A 232 -24.73 -0.62 -21.28
N GLU A 233 -25.92 -1.19 -21.11
CA GLU A 233 -26.43 -1.65 -19.80
C GLU A 233 -25.53 -2.73 -19.19
N ALA A 234 -25.11 -3.71 -20.00
CA ALA A 234 -24.18 -4.75 -19.56
C ALA A 234 -22.81 -4.17 -19.15
N ILE A 235 -22.35 -3.11 -19.83
CA ILE A 235 -21.13 -2.38 -19.44
C ILE A 235 -21.37 -1.63 -18.12
N LEU A 236 -22.46 -0.86 -18.02
CA LEU A 236 -22.83 -0.10 -16.81
C LEU A 236 -22.87 -1.00 -15.58
N ASN A 237 -23.48 -2.18 -15.67
CA ASN A 237 -23.53 -3.14 -14.57
C ASN A 237 -22.15 -3.63 -14.13
N ARG A 238 -21.16 -3.64 -15.03
CA ARG A 238 -19.77 -4.06 -14.75
C ARG A 238 -18.88 -2.93 -14.25
N VAL A 239 -19.14 -1.67 -14.62
CA VAL A 239 -18.24 -0.55 -14.31
C VAL A 239 -18.79 0.41 -13.27
N THR A 240 -20.08 0.33 -12.93
CA THR A 240 -20.70 1.28 -12.00
C THR A 240 -20.00 1.34 -10.65
N TYR A 241 -19.53 0.22 -10.10
CA TYR A 241 -18.81 0.22 -8.82
C TYR A 241 -17.40 0.84 -8.91
N LEU A 242 -16.80 0.90 -10.11
CA LEU A 242 -15.49 1.50 -10.36
C LEU A 242 -15.57 3.01 -10.63
N LEU A 243 -16.73 3.49 -11.12
CA LEU A 243 -16.91 4.87 -11.57
C LEU A 243 -17.81 5.72 -10.66
N LYS A 244 -18.27 5.16 -9.53
CA LYS A 244 -19.17 5.84 -8.58
C LYS A 244 -18.47 6.86 -7.68
N GLU A 245 -17.15 6.78 -7.58
CA GLU A 245 -16.29 7.64 -6.75
C GLU A 245 -15.53 8.66 -7.62
#